data_AF-A0A096CY12-F1
#
_entry.id   AF-A0A096CY12-F1
#
_cell.length_a   1.000
_cell.length_b   1.000
_cell.length_c   1.000
_cell.angle_alpha   90.00
_cell.angle_beta   90.00
_cell.angle_gamma   90.00
#
_symmetry.space_group_name_H-M   'P 1'
#
loop_
_entity.id
_entity.type
_entity.pdbx_description
1 polymer ?
#
loop_
_entity_poly.entity_id
_entity_poly.type
_entity_poly.pdbx_seq_one_letter_code
_entity_poly.pdbx_strand_id
1 'polypeptide(L)'
;MKKASEIVGLPVMSKTSGKKIAVIKDLVFSRKKFRILALMTHEGSVFKEAKIIKYKNVISVGKDAIIVDKENVIESAANIPDIFQLIKEREKIIGEDVITESGENIGIIKDIIIDEDSGKVLGFILSDGLIQDIMDGRNVLPYIYGITFGKDAMIISDEIKTEFDKNKEYFKKLLELEQ
;
A
#
# COMPACT_ATOMS: atom_id res chain seq x y z
N MET A 1 -10.42 -7.04 2.53
CA MET A 1 -9.48 -5.96 2.17
C MET A 1 -8.40 -5.92 3.23
N LYS A 2 -7.26 -5.29 2.98
CA LYS A 2 -6.23 -5.13 4.01
C LYS A 2 -5.45 -3.83 3.90
N LYS A 3 -5.06 -3.25 5.04
CA LYS A 3 -4.13 -2.12 5.06
C LYS A 3 -2.71 -2.64 4.81
N ALA A 4 -1.92 -1.90 4.04
CA ALA A 4 -0.53 -2.26 3.79
C ALA A 4 0.27 -2.35 5.11
N SER A 5 -0.01 -1.46 6.08
CA SER A 5 0.61 -1.51 7.41
C SER A 5 0.31 -2.80 8.20
N GLU A 6 -0.83 -3.45 7.98
CA GLU A 6 -1.21 -4.72 8.63
C GLU A 6 -0.51 -5.94 8.01
N ILE A 7 0.23 -5.75 6.92
CA ILE A 7 1.03 -6.79 6.25
C ILE A 7 2.48 -6.69 6.70
N VAL A 8 2.95 -5.48 7.02
CA VAL A 8 4.28 -5.26 7.59
C VAL A 8 4.40 -5.98 8.94
N GLY A 9 5.52 -6.68 9.13
CA GLY A 9 5.77 -7.46 10.35
C GLY A 9 5.20 -8.87 10.34
N LEU A 10 4.34 -9.23 9.39
CA LEU A 10 3.82 -10.59 9.31
C LEU A 10 4.93 -11.60 8.91
N PRO A 11 4.96 -12.78 9.53
CA PRO A 11 5.81 -13.88 9.09
C PRO A 11 5.32 -14.43 7.74
N VAL A 12 6.26 -14.85 6.90
CA VAL A 12 5.98 -15.60 5.68
C VAL A 12 6.24 -17.08 5.94
N MET A 13 5.24 -17.92 5.64
CA MET A 13 5.25 -19.35 5.91
C MET A 13 5.14 -20.14 4.60
N SER A 14 5.92 -21.21 4.49
CA SER A 14 5.78 -22.17 3.40
C SER A 14 4.58 -23.09 3.62
N LYS A 15 3.70 -23.22 2.63
CA LYS A 15 2.55 -24.13 2.65
C LYS A 15 2.99 -25.59 2.73
N THR A 16 4.06 -25.94 2.05
CA THR A 16 4.52 -27.34 1.92
C THR A 16 5.24 -27.86 3.17
N SER A 17 5.96 -27.00 3.90
CA SER A 17 6.75 -27.42 5.07
C SER A 17 6.28 -26.85 6.40
N GLY A 18 5.42 -25.82 6.40
CA GLY A 18 5.06 -25.05 7.59
C GLY A 18 6.20 -24.20 8.15
N LYS A 19 7.34 -24.10 7.45
CA LYS A 19 8.50 -23.33 7.92
C LYS A 19 8.28 -21.83 7.73
N LYS A 20 8.65 -21.04 8.74
CA LYS A 20 8.84 -19.59 8.62
C LYS A 20 10.09 -19.29 7.80
N ILE A 21 9.92 -18.60 6.68
CA ILE A 21 11.04 -18.27 5.76
C ILE A 21 11.47 -16.81 5.82
N ALA A 22 10.58 -15.90 6.22
CA ALA A 22 10.87 -14.48 6.31
C ALA A 22 9.90 -13.74 7.25
N VAL A 23 10.14 -12.44 7.41
CA VAL A 23 9.21 -11.47 7.99
C VAL A 23 9.14 -10.29 7.03
N ILE A 24 7.95 -9.79 6.75
CA ILE A 24 7.78 -8.63 5.87
C ILE A 24 8.27 -7.35 6.56
N LYS A 25 9.03 -6.56 5.81
CA LYS A 25 9.58 -5.27 6.23
C LYS A 25 8.89 -4.10 5.59
N ASP A 26 8.54 -4.23 4.32
CA ASP A 26 7.86 -3.19 3.57
C ASP A 26 7.13 -3.80 2.35
N LEU A 27 6.36 -2.99 1.64
CA LEU A 27 5.65 -3.37 0.41
C LEU A 27 6.12 -2.47 -0.74
N VAL A 28 6.30 -3.05 -1.92
CA VAL A 28 6.68 -2.30 -3.13
C VAL A 28 5.42 -1.98 -3.92
N PHE A 29 4.91 -0.76 -3.73
CA PHE A 29 3.79 -0.22 -4.49
C PHE A 29 4.25 0.32 -5.85
N SER A 30 3.46 0.08 -6.90
CA SER A 30 3.66 0.70 -8.21
C SER A 30 2.52 1.66 -8.52
N ARG A 31 2.83 2.97 -8.59
CA ARG A 31 1.91 4.03 -9.03
C ARG A 31 1.34 3.73 -10.42
N LYS A 32 2.22 3.31 -11.34
CA LYS A 32 1.89 3.01 -12.74
C LYS A 32 0.96 1.80 -12.91
N LYS A 33 1.19 0.72 -12.14
CA LYS A 33 0.40 -0.53 -12.25
C LYS A 33 -0.74 -0.61 -11.22
N PHE A 34 -0.82 0.40 -10.36
CA PHE A 34 -1.81 0.54 -9.29
C PHE A 34 -1.98 -0.71 -8.40
N ARG A 35 -0.85 -1.27 -7.98
CA ARG A 35 -0.82 -2.50 -7.18
C ARG A 35 0.49 -2.68 -6.45
N ILE A 36 0.47 -3.54 -5.44
CA ILE A 36 1.68 -4.06 -4.81
C ILE A 36 2.33 -5.07 -5.76
N LEU A 37 3.58 -4.82 -6.16
CA LEU A 37 4.35 -5.72 -7.02
C LEU A 37 5.10 -6.78 -6.22
N ALA A 38 5.54 -6.44 -5.01
CA ALA A 38 6.27 -7.36 -4.15
C ALA A 38 6.19 -6.98 -2.67
N LEU A 39 6.43 -7.98 -1.84
CA LEU A 39 6.62 -7.86 -0.40
C LEU A 39 8.11 -7.91 -0.11
N MET A 40 8.62 -6.91 0.60
CA MET A 40 10.03 -6.81 0.94
C MET A 40 10.32 -7.56 2.23
N THR A 41 11.34 -8.42 2.20
CA THR A 41 11.80 -9.20 3.37
C THR A 41 13.12 -8.68 3.93
N HIS A 42 13.85 -7.92 3.11
CA HIS A 42 15.07 -7.21 3.48
C HIS A 42 15.18 -5.95 2.64
N GLU A 43 15.35 -4.79 3.28
CA GLU A 43 15.45 -3.48 2.60
C GLU A 43 16.74 -3.32 1.78
N GLY A 44 17.72 -4.18 2.01
CA GLY A 44 19.06 -4.01 1.47
C GLY A 44 19.84 -2.92 2.22
N SER A 45 21.11 -2.78 1.89
CA SER A 45 22.02 -1.77 2.39
C SER A 45 23.06 -1.47 1.31
N VAL A 46 24.01 -0.57 1.58
CA VAL A 46 25.12 -0.25 0.65
C VAL A 46 25.86 -1.50 0.17
N PHE A 47 25.87 -2.58 0.97
CA PHE A 47 26.58 -3.82 0.67
C PHE A 47 25.66 -5.03 0.45
N LYS A 48 24.34 -4.88 0.54
CA LYS A 48 23.38 -5.99 0.43
C LYS A 48 22.18 -5.60 -0.41
N GLU A 49 21.83 -6.43 -1.37
CA GLU A 49 20.66 -6.19 -2.19
C GLU A 49 19.36 -6.39 -1.39
N ALA A 50 18.32 -5.64 -1.76
CA ALA A 50 16.99 -5.84 -1.22
C ALA A 50 16.46 -7.22 -1.63
N LYS A 51 15.83 -7.93 -0.68
CA LYS A 51 15.22 -9.25 -0.92
C LYS A 51 13.71 -9.12 -0.88
N ILE A 52 13.05 -9.69 -1.87
CA ILE A 52 11.62 -9.55 -2.07
C ILE A 52 10.96 -10.90 -2.35
N ILE A 53 9.63 -10.93 -2.19
CA ILE A 53 8.73 -11.97 -2.70
C ILE A 53 7.78 -11.26 -3.64
N LYS A 54 7.73 -11.66 -4.91
CA LYS A 54 6.75 -11.11 -5.86
C LYS A 54 5.34 -11.38 -5.36
N TYR A 55 4.43 -10.40 -5.44
CA TYR A 55 3.07 -10.55 -4.90
C TYR A 55 2.33 -11.73 -5.54
N LYS A 56 2.57 -12.00 -6.83
CA LYS A 56 2.01 -13.16 -7.54
C LYS A 56 2.36 -14.54 -6.97
N ASN A 57 3.38 -14.62 -6.10
CA ASN A 57 3.79 -15.86 -5.42
C ASN A 57 3.09 -16.02 -4.06
N VAL A 58 2.31 -15.04 -3.62
CA VAL A 58 1.50 -15.10 -2.40
C VAL A 58 0.24 -15.92 -2.68
N ILE A 59 -0.04 -16.88 -1.82
CA ILE A 59 -1.27 -17.70 -1.87
C ILE A 59 -2.38 -17.03 -1.06
N SER A 60 -2.05 -16.54 0.14
CA SER A 60 -3.01 -15.88 1.02
C SER A 60 -2.32 -14.94 1.99
N VAL A 61 -2.99 -13.83 2.33
CA VAL A 61 -2.56 -12.89 3.38
C VAL A 61 -3.53 -13.01 4.54
N GLY A 62 -3.14 -13.76 5.57
CA GLY A 62 -3.93 -13.92 6.79
C GLY A 62 -3.76 -12.77 7.77
N LYS A 63 -4.46 -12.87 8.90
CA LYS A 63 -4.28 -11.98 10.05
C LYS A 63 -2.87 -12.11 10.65
N ASP A 64 -2.41 -13.35 10.83
CA ASP A 64 -1.18 -13.64 11.57
C ASP A 64 0.02 -14.07 10.69
N ALA A 65 -0.22 -14.41 9.42
CA ALA A 65 0.83 -14.90 8.52
C ALA A 65 0.48 -14.74 7.04
N ILE A 66 1.52 -14.68 6.21
CA ILE A 66 1.42 -14.75 4.74
C ILE A 66 1.85 -16.14 4.30
N ILE A 67 1.05 -16.77 3.45
CA ILE A 67 1.33 -18.12 2.94
C ILE A 67 1.87 -18.03 1.51
N VAL A 68 2.95 -18.77 1.25
CA VAL A 68 3.52 -18.99 -0.09
C VAL A 68 3.61 -20.49 -0.35
N ASP A 69 3.76 -20.91 -1.61
CA ASP A 69 3.79 -22.33 -1.96
C ASP A 69 5.00 -23.07 -1.35
N LYS A 70 6.20 -22.51 -1.58
CA LYS A 70 7.50 -23.10 -1.19
C LYS A 70 8.50 -22.03 -0.78
N GLU A 71 9.61 -22.46 -0.18
CA GLU A 71 10.63 -21.58 0.42
C GLU A 71 11.42 -20.77 -0.62
N ASN A 72 11.59 -21.33 -1.83
CA ASN A 72 12.39 -20.72 -2.90
C ASN A 72 11.59 -19.67 -3.70
N VAL A 73 11.01 -18.71 -3.00
CA VAL A 73 10.26 -17.57 -3.58
C VAL A 73 10.91 -16.22 -3.28
N ILE A 74 11.93 -16.20 -2.41
CA ILE A 74 12.68 -14.99 -2.06
C ILE A 74 13.79 -14.79 -3.09
N GLU A 75 13.76 -13.67 -3.81
CA GLU A 75 14.75 -13.31 -4.82
C GLU A 75 15.30 -11.90 -4.59
N SER A 76 16.44 -11.59 -5.21
CA SER A 76 16.97 -10.23 -5.21
C SER A 76 16.10 -9.32 -6.05
N ALA A 77 15.77 -8.14 -5.54
CA ALA A 77 15.06 -7.12 -6.30
C ALA A 77 15.84 -6.66 -7.53
N ALA A 78 17.18 -6.73 -7.51
CA ALA A 78 18.05 -6.34 -8.63
C ALA A 78 17.79 -7.15 -9.91
N ASN A 79 17.23 -8.36 -9.77
CA ASN A 79 16.89 -9.22 -10.91
C ASN A 79 15.56 -8.83 -11.58
N ILE A 80 14.84 -7.84 -11.05
CA ILE A 80 13.54 -7.41 -11.55
C ILE A 80 13.58 -5.90 -11.80
N PRO A 81 13.86 -5.44 -13.04
CA PRO A 81 14.10 -4.02 -13.33
C PRO A 81 13.02 -3.07 -12.82
N ASP A 82 11.74 -3.38 -13.02
CA ASP A 82 10.63 -2.56 -12.57
C ASP A 82 10.60 -2.38 -11.04
N ILE A 83 10.89 -3.44 -10.27
CA ILE A 83 10.90 -3.40 -8.80
C ILE A 83 12.17 -2.71 -8.31
N PHE A 84 13.30 -3.01 -8.93
CA PHE A 84 14.58 -2.39 -8.60
C PHE A 84 14.53 -0.88 -8.74
N GLN A 85 13.94 -0.38 -9.83
CA GLN A 85 13.78 1.06 -10.07
C GLN A 85 12.94 1.73 -8.97
N LEU A 86 11.77 1.17 -8.66
CA LEU A 86 10.89 1.71 -7.61
C LEU A 86 11.58 1.78 -6.23
N ILE A 87 12.34 0.74 -5.87
CA ILE A 87 13.10 0.71 -4.61
C ILE A 87 14.21 1.76 -4.63
N LYS A 88 14.94 1.89 -5.74
CA LYS A 88 16.06 2.83 -5.90
C LYS A 88 15.61 4.29 -5.84
N GLU A 89 14.49 4.60 -6.49
CA GLU A 89 13.86 5.92 -6.47
C GLU A 89 13.26 6.26 -5.11
N ARG A 90 13.18 5.26 -4.21
CA ARG A 90 12.51 5.37 -2.91
C ARG A 90 11.11 5.94 -3.09
N GLU A 91 10.40 5.51 -4.14
CA GLU A 91 9.04 5.94 -4.37
C GLU A 91 8.19 5.54 -3.16
N LYS A 92 7.91 6.51 -2.30
CA LYS A 92 7.04 6.37 -1.14
C LYS A 92 5.87 7.30 -1.32
N ILE A 93 4.68 6.72 -1.32
CA ILE A 93 3.41 7.47 -1.39
C ILE A 93 2.92 7.87 0.02
N ILE A 94 3.34 7.13 1.05
CA ILE A 94 3.02 7.47 2.43
C ILE A 94 3.72 8.78 2.79
N GLY A 95 2.95 9.75 3.29
CA GLY A 95 3.42 11.08 3.63
C GLY A 95 3.22 12.13 2.54
N GLU A 96 2.73 11.76 1.35
CA GLU A 96 2.42 12.72 0.30
C GLU A 96 1.11 13.46 0.59
N ASP A 97 1.08 14.75 0.25
CA ASP A 97 -0.12 15.57 0.26
C ASP A 97 -1.09 15.12 -0.83
N VAL A 98 -2.37 15.20 -0.52
CA VAL A 98 -3.47 15.04 -1.49
C VAL A 98 -4.08 16.41 -1.72
N ILE A 99 -4.02 16.88 -2.96
CA ILE A 99 -4.46 18.22 -3.34
C ILE A 99 -5.48 18.11 -4.48
N THR A 100 -6.52 18.92 -4.48
CA THR A 100 -7.44 19.02 -5.60
C THR A 100 -6.83 19.79 -6.77
N GLU A 101 -7.39 19.66 -7.96
CA GLU A 101 -7.01 20.49 -9.11
C GLU A 101 -7.30 21.99 -8.89
N SER A 102 -8.26 22.32 -8.02
CA SER A 102 -8.54 23.68 -7.55
C SER A 102 -7.55 24.19 -6.48
N GLY A 103 -6.64 23.34 -6.00
CA GLY A 103 -5.57 23.70 -5.06
C GLY A 103 -5.91 23.53 -3.58
N GLU A 104 -7.00 22.84 -3.24
CA GLU A 104 -7.38 22.53 -1.86
C GLU A 104 -6.60 21.31 -1.34
N ASN A 105 -5.96 21.42 -0.17
CA ASN A 105 -5.31 20.28 0.48
C ASN A 105 -6.35 19.45 1.28
N ILE A 106 -6.49 18.19 0.91
CA ILE A 106 -7.48 17.24 1.46
C ILE A 106 -6.88 16.39 2.58
N GLY A 107 -5.56 16.35 2.71
CA GLY A 107 -4.85 15.62 3.76
C GLY A 107 -3.57 14.96 3.28
N ILE A 108 -3.04 14.05 4.11
CA ILE A 108 -1.77 13.35 3.86
C ILE A 108 -2.02 11.85 3.81
N ILE A 109 -1.45 11.15 2.84
CA ILE A 109 -1.57 9.69 2.75
C ILE A 109 -0.87 9.02 3.94
N LYS A 110 -1.61 8.24 4.73
CA LYS A 110 -1.12 7.48 5.89
C LYS A 110 -1.04 5.98 5.65
N ASP A 111 -1.88 5.44 4.79
CA ASP A 111 -1.86 4.02 4.47
C ASP A 111 -2.44 3.75 3.08
N ILE A 112 -2.25 2.53 2.61
CA ILE A 112 -2.80 2.00 1.35
C ILE A 112 -3.73 0.86 1.69
N ILE A 113 -4.94 0.88 1.14
CA ILE A 113 -5.88 -0.25 1.23
C ILE A 113 -5.68 -1.10 -0.02
N ILE A 114 -5.51 -2.40 0.16
CA ILE A 114 -5.33 -3.35 -0.92
C ILE A 114 -6.37 -4.46 -0.88
N ASP A 115 -6.66 -5.01 -2.05
CA ASP A 115 -7.27 -6.31 -2.22
C ASP A 115 -6.19 -7.37 -1.95
N GLU A 116 -6.33 -8.14 -0.88
CA GLU A 116 -5.31 -9.07 -0.41
C GLU A 116 -5.04 -10.23 -1.38
N ASP A 117 -6.03 -10.63 -2.16
CA ASP A 117 -5.93 -11.75 -3.11
C ASP A 117 -5.14 -11.36 -4.35
N SER A 118 -5.37 -10.15 -4.86
CA SER A 118 -4.76 -9.67 -6.09
C SER A 118 -3.60 -8.70 -5.86
N GLY A 119 -3.51 -8.09 -4.69
CA GLY A 119 -2.57 -7.01 -4.38
C GLY A 119 -2.90 -5.70 -5.09
N LYS A 120 -4.08 -5.57 -5.72
CA LYS A 120 -4.55 -4.31 -6.30
C LYS A 120 -4.74 -3.30 -5.17
N VAL A 121 -4.33 -2.06 -5.41
CA VAL A 121 -4.72 -0.98 -4.51
C VAL A 121 -6.19 -0.68 -4.73
N LEU A 122 -6.93 -0.49 -3.64
CA LEU A 122 -8.35 -0.12 -3.63
C LEU A 122 -8.55 1.35 -3.23
N GLY A 123 -7.60 1.93 -2.50
CA GLY A 123 -7.66 3.32 -2.07
C GLY A 123 -6.55 3.66 -1.07
N PHE A 124 -6.66 4.86 -0.51
CA PHE A 124 -5.70 5.44 0.41
C PHE A 124 -6.39 5.89 1.70
N ILE A 125 -5.75 5.65 2.83
CA ILE A 125 -6.18 6.24 4.10
C ILE A 125 -5.46 7.57 4.25
N LEU A 126 -6.21 8.65 4.41
CA LEU A 126 -5.68 9.99 4.62
C LEU A 126 -5.72 10.34 6.11
N SER A 127 -4.75 11.11 6.58
CA SER A 127 -4.93 11.89 7.80
C SER A 127 -5.67 13.18 7.47
N ASP A 128 -6.45 13.64 8.42
CA ASP A 128 -7.02 14.98 8.38
C ASP A 128 -5.89 16.02 8.26
N GLY A 129 -6.05 16.98 7.35
CA GLY A 129 -5.14 18.11 7.17
C GLY A 129 -5.26 19.14 8.31
N LEU A 130 -4.79 20.37 8.07
CA LEU A 130 -4.81 21.50 9.02
C LEU A 130 -6.22 22.04 9.37
N ILE A 131 -7.30 21.38 8.97
CA ILE A 131 -8.68 21.82 9.26
C ILE A 131 -9.22 21.05 10.47
N GLN A 132 -9.66 21.82 11.46
CA GLN A 132 -9.94 21.46 12.86
C GLN A 132 -11.23 20.67 13.11
N ASP A 133 -11.72 19.84 12.19
CA ASP A 133 -12.87 18.97 12.49
C ASP A 133 -12.39 17.70 13.22
N ILE A 134 -11.97 17.92 14.47
CA ILE A 134 -11.33 17.01 15.43
C ILE A 134 -12.30 15.93 15.96
N MET A 135 -13.31 15.51 15.20
CA MET A 135 -14.30 14.51 15.68
C MET A 135 -14.48 13.26 14.80
N ASP A 136 -14.13 13.27 13.51
CA ASP A 136 -14.71 12.27 12.59
C ASP A 136 -13.77 11.19 12.03
N GLY A 137 -12.47 11.21 12.33
CA GLY A 137 -11.60 10.06 12.10
C GLY A 137 -11.23 9.77 10.63
N ARG A 138 -10.41 8.72 10.46
CA ARG A 138 -9.65 8.35 9.24
C ARG A 138 -10.52 8.29 7.98
N ASN A 139 -10.14 9.05 6.95
CA ASN A 139 -10.87 9.10 5.69
C ASN A 139 -10.24 8.20 4.63
N VAL A 140 -11.09 7.49 3.88
CA VAL A 140 -10.67 6.65 2.77
C VAL A 140 -10.94 7.37 1.47
N LEU A 141 -9.88 7.64 0.73
CA LEU A 141 -9.98 8.05 -0.65
C LEU A 141 -9.97 6.79 -1.53
N PRO A 142 -11.11 6.38 -2.12
CA PRO A 142 -11.12 5.26 -3.04
C PRO A 142 -10.28 5.58 -4.26
N TYR A 143 -9.68 4.55 -4.84
CA TYR A 143 -9.06 4.71 -6.14
C TYR A 143 -10.12 4.73 -7.24
N ILE A 144 -10.24 5.89 -7.88
CA ILE A 144 -11.08 6.09 -9.06
C ILE A 144 -10.28 6.82 -10.15
N TYR A 145 -10.79 6.79 -11.38
CA TYR A 145 -10.20 7.52 -12.50
C TYR A 145 -10.07 9.01 -12.16
N GLY A 146 -8.94 9.64 -12.53
CA GLY A 146 -8.67 11.06 -12.29
C GLY A 146 -7.59 11.37 -11.24
N ILE A 147 -6.93 10.36 -10.69
CA ILE A 147 -5.78 10.54 -9.79
C ILE A 147 -4.49 10.71 -10.60
N THR A 148 -3.76 11.80 -10.35
CA THR A 148 -2.43 12.06 -10.90
C THR A 148 -1.37 11.98 -9.81
N PHE A 149 -0.36 11.12 -10.00
CA PHE A 149 0.78 11.04 -9.09
C PHE A 149 1.87 12.03 -9.53
N GLY A 150 2.01 13.13 -8.80
CA GLY A 150 3.13 14.05 -8.93
C GLY A 150 4.35 13.58 -8.14
N LYS A 151 5.42 14.39 -8.20
CA LYS A 151 6.64 14.18 -7.39
C LYS A 151 6.44 14.58 -5.93
N ASP A 152 5.64 15.63 -5.70
CA ASP A 152 5.49 16.26 -4.38
C ASP A 152 4.09 16.04 -3.79
N ALA A 153 3.08 15.77 -4.62
CA ALA A 153 1.70 15.56 -4.19
C ALA A 153 0.93 14.64 -5.16
N MET A 154 -0.12 14.02 -4.64
CA MET A 154 -1.16 13.36 -5.42
C MET A 154 -2.27 14.37 -5.73
N ILE A 155 -2.55 14.59 -7.02
CA ILE A 155 -3.61 15.49 -7.47
C ILE A 155 -4.87 14.69 -7.78
N ILE A 156 -6.02 15.16 -7.31
CA ILE A 156 -7.35 14.61 -7.61
C ILE A 156 -8.25 15.68 -8.24
N SER A 157 -9.25 15.28 -9.02
CA SER A 157 -10.23 16.24 -9.54
C SER A 157 -11.23 16.68 -8.45
N ASP A 158 -11.89 17.82 -8.67
CA ASP A 158 -12.90 18.32 -7.73
C ASP A 158 -14.12 17.38 -7.64
N GLU A 159 -14.41 16.59 -8.68
CA GLU A 159 -15.44 15.55 -8.63
C GLU A 159 -15.08 14.43 -7.65
N ILE A 160 -13.83 13.95 -7.67
CA ILE A 160 -13.34 12.93 -6.73
C ILE A 160 -13.49 13.45 -5.29
N LYS A 161 -13.11 14.71 -5.05
CA LYS A 161 -13.28 15.35 -3.73
C LYS A 161 -14.75 15.36 -3.30
N THR A 162 -15.63 15.75 -4.21
CA THR A 162 -17.08 15.79 -3.94
C THR A 162 -17.63 14.40 -3.60
N GLU A 163 -17.19 13.35 -4.29
CA GLU A 163 -17.58 11.97 -3.98
C GLU A 163 -17.02 11.49 -2.64
N PHE A 164 -15.77 11.84 -2.34
CA PHE A 164 -15.13 11.56 -1.06
C PHE A 164 -15.89 12.19 0.11
N ASP A 165 -16.23 13.48 0.01
CA ASP A 165 -16.98 14.20 1.05
C ASP A 165 -18.37 13.59 1.29
N LYS A 166 -19.07 13.18 0.22
CA LYS A 166 -20.40 12.54 0.31
C LYS A 166 -20.36 11.15 0.96
N ASN A 167 -19.31 10.39 0.72
CA ASN A 167 -19.23 8.97 1.10
C ASN A 167 -18.31 8.70 2.30
N LYS A 168 -17.78 9.76 2.92
CA LYS A 168 -16.84 9.72 4.06
C LYS A 168 -17.26 8.71 5.15
N GLU A 169 -18.51 8.80 5.59
CA GLU A 169 -19.09 7.92 6.62
C GLU A 169 -19.28 6.46 6.17
N TYR A 170 -19.60 6.24 4.89
CA TYR A 170 -19.76 4.88 4.36
C TYR A 170 -18.43 4.13 4.35
N PHE A 171 -17.38 4.76 3.82
CA PHE A 171 -16.07 4.12 3.77
C PHE A 171 -15.45 3.92 5.15
N LYS A 172 -15.72 4.84 6.10
CA LYS A 172 -15.32 4.68 7.49
C LYS A 172 -15.92 3.42 8.12
N LYS A 173 -17.24 3.23 7.99
CA LYS A 173 -17.92 2.02 8.47
C LYS A 173 -17.37 0.75 7.84
N LEU A 174 -17.05 0.77 6.55
CA LEU A 174 -16.45 -0.37 5.86
C LEU A 174 -15.11 -0.78 6.47
N LEU A 175 -14.27 0.18 6.88
CA LEU A 175 -12.99 -0.09 7.54
C LEU A 175 -13.11 -0.55 9.00
N GLU A 176 -14.15 -0.13 9.71
CA GLU A 176 -14.40 -0.55 11.10
C GLU A 176 -14.94 -1.98 11.17
N LEU A 177 -15.67 -2.43 10.16
CA LEU A 177 -16.23 -3.79 10.08
C LEU A 177 -15.19 -4.87 9.76
N GLU A 178 -14.00 -4.51 9.28
CA GLU A 178 -12.91 -5.45 8.96
C GLU A 178 -11.87 -5.64 10.10
N GLN A 179 -12.04 -4.98 11.26
CA GLN A 179 -11.09 -5.03 12.39
C GLN A 179 -11.47 -6.05 13.47
#